data_AF-A0A285UGA6-F1
#
_entry.id   AF-A0A285UGA6-F1
#
_cell.length_a   1.000
_cell.length_b   1.000
_cell.length_c   1.000
_cell.angle_alpha   90.00
_cell.angle_beta   90.00
_cell.angle_gamma   90.00
#
_symmetry.space_group_name_H-M   'P 1'
#
loop_
_entity.id
_entity.type
_entity.pdbx_description
1 polymer ?
#
loop_
_entity_poly.entity_id
_entity_poly.type
_entity_poly.pdbx_seq_one_letter_code
_entity_poly.pdbx_strand_id
1 'polypeptide(L)'
;MSEHSRDYEKYHEKLNFLLKDHGVEFDETEVDLNTIESLHSKVNDLCRAHGGEPGEMENYTLESLHPKLNQVLRGHGIQYDDSHLDKSSIEAVDTKLELLMDAHHK
;
A
#
# COMPACT_ATOMS: atom_id res chain seq x y z
N MET A 1 4.42 -23.51 3.97
CA MET A 1 4.07 -22.07 4.00
C MET A 1 2.63 -21.97 3.54
N SER A 2 1.77 -21.29 4.30
CA SER A 2 0.37 -21.10 3.91
C SER A 2 0.30 -20.19 2.67
N GLU A 3 -0.73 -20.34 1.83
CA GLU A 3 -0.94 -19.48 0.65
C GLU A 3 -0.90 -17.99 1.01
N HIS A 4 -1.42 -17.63 2.19
CA HIS A 4 -1.44 -16.25 2.67
C HIS A 4 -0.04 -15.65 2.86
N SER A 5 0.97 -16.42 3.24
CA SER A 5 2.33 -15.89 3.46
C SER A 5 3.03 -15.49 2.14
N ARG A 6 2.67 -16.14 1.02
CA ARG A 6 3.23 -15.79 -0.30
C ARG A 6 2.65 -14.49 -0.86
N ASP A 7 1.42 -14.17 -0.49
CA ASP A 7 0.77 -12.93 -0.95
C ASP A 7 1.40 -11.70 -0.27
N TYR A 8 1.70 -11.77 1.03
CA TYR A 8 2.36 -10.68 1.76
C TYR A 8 3.75 -10.33 1.21
N GLU A 9 4.57 -11.34 0.87
CA GLU A 9 5.89 -11.11 0.26
C GLU A 9 5.78 -10.31 -1.04
N LYS A 10 4.86 -10.71 -1.95
CA LYS A 10 4.58 -9.98 -3.19
C LYS A 10 4.20 -8.52 -2.94
N TYR A 11 3.35 -8.24 -1.94
CA TYR A 11 2.94 -6.86 -1.63
C TYR A 11 4.09 -6.04 -1.06
N HIS A 12 4.94 -6.64 -0.23
CA HIS A 12 6.12 -5.96 0.28
C HIS A 12 7.13 -5.62 -0.82
N GLU A 13 7.32 -6.50 -1.81
CA GLU A 13 8.16 -6.20 -2.98
C GLU A 13 7.65 -4.99 -3.75
N LYS A 14 6.34 -4.93 -4.02
CA LYS A 14 5.71 -3.78 -4.70
C LYS A 14 5.83 -2.49 -3.89
N LEU A 15 5.52 -2.55 -2.60
CA LEU A 15 5.62 -1.40 -1.71
C LEU A 15 7.06 -0.91 -1.58
N ASN A 16 8.04 -1.80 -1.53
CA ASN A 16 9.46 -1.45 -1.51
C ASN A 16 9.90 -0.76 -2.80
N PHE A 17 9.43 -1.27 -3.95
CA PHE A 17 9.66 -0.59 -5.22
C PHE A 17 9.10 0.84 -5.20
N LEU A 18 7.82 0.99 -4.83
CA LEU A 18 7.16 2.29 -4.79
C LEU A 18 7.84 3.25 -3.81
N LEU A 19 8.24 2.78 -2.61
CA LEU A 19 8.92 3.60 -1.62
C LEU A 19 10.26 4.10 -2.15
N LYS A 20 11.05 3.19 -2.75
CA LYS A 20 12.34 3.52 -3.34
C LYS A 20 12.22 4.51 -4.49
N ASP A 21 11.20 4.37 -5.34
CA ASP A 21 10.98 5.30 -6.45
C ASP A 21 10.66 6.72 -5.96
N HIS A 22 9.98 6.83 -4.81
CA HIS A 22 9.75 8.09 -4.12
C HIS A 22 10.92 8.57 -3.24
N GLY A 23 12.07 7.88 -3.25
CA GLY A 23 13.23 8.22 -2.43
C GLY A 23 13.03 8.00 -0.93
N VAL A 24 12.11 7.12 -0.54
CA VAL A 24 11.84 6.75 0.85
C VAL A 24 12.57 5.45 1.19
N GLU A 25 13.45 5.50 2.19
CA GLU A 25 14.04 4.31 2.81
C GLU A 25 13.16 3.84 3.96
N PHE A 26 12.77 2.57 3.95
CA PHE A 26 11.96 1.96 4.99
C PHE A 26 12.82 1.00 5.82
N ASP A 27 12.80 1.17 7.15
CA ASP A 27 13.51 0.29 8.07
C ASP A 27 12.69 -0.98 8.33
N GLU A 28 13.16 -2.10 7.78
CA GLU A 28 12.53 -3.42 7.93
C GLU A 28 13.05 -4.20 9.15
N THR A 29 14.02 -3.68 9.89
CA THR A 29 14.76 -4.49 10.88
C THR A 29 13.91 -5.04 12.02
N GLU A 30 12.84 -4.34 12.41
CA GLU A 30 11.91 -4.74 13.48
C GLU A 30 10.50 -5.08 12.97
N VAL A 31 10.32 -5.23 11.66
CA VAL A 31 9.00 -5.35 11.04
C VAL A 31 8.71 -6.79 10.63
N ASP A 32 7.61 -7.36 11.13
CA ASP A 32 7.12 -8.65 10.66
C ASP A 32 6.39 -8.49 9.31
N LEU A 33 7.06 -8.91 8.24
CA LEU A 33 6.56 -8.83 6.86
C LEU A 33 5.37 -9.77 6.57
N ASN A 34 4.91 -10.59 7.52
CA ASN A 34 3.69 -11.41 7.34
C ASN A 34 2.48 -10.81 8.06
N THR A 35 2.49 -9.51 8.33
CA THR A 35 1.47 -8.81 9.12
C THR A 35 0.82 -7.68 8.33
N ILE A 36 -0.40 -7.33 8.71
CA ILE A 36 -1.08 -6.19 8.11
C ILE A 36 -0.47 -4.86 8.59
N GLU A 37 0.06 -4.84 9.80
CA GLU A 37 0.74 -3.68 10.39
C GLU A 37 1.96 -3.25 9.58
N SER A 38 2.70 -4.20 8.99
CA SER A 38 3.84 -3.89 8.15
C SER A 38 3.43 -3.30 6.79
N LEU A 39 2.33 -3.78 6.20
CA LEU A 39 1.74 -3.15 5.01
C LEU A 39 1.29 -1.72 5.31
N HIS A 40 0.63 -1.51 6.45
CA HIS A 40 0.21 -0.18 6.90
C HIS A 40 1.40 0.76 7.08
N SER A 41 2.47 0.30 7.72
CA SER A 41 3.67 1.13 7.94
C SER A 41 4.24 1.64 6.61
N LYS A 42 4.40 0.75 5.61
CA LYS A 42 4.89 1.13 4.29
C LYS A 42 3.94 2.05 3.52
N VAL A 43 2.63 1.74 3.54
CA VAL A 43 1.62 2.58 2.87
C VAL A 43 1.51 3.97 3.52
N ASN A 44 1.72 4.06 4.83
CA ASN A 44 1.77 5.34 5.52
C ASN A 44 2.95 6.19 5.05
N ASP A 45 4.12 5.58 4.88
CA ASP A 45 5.30 6.30 4.38
C ASP A 45 5.14 6.73 2.91
N LEU A 46 4.53 5.90 2.06
CA LEU A 46 4.11 6.31 0.73
C LEU A 46 3.12 7.48 0.75
N CYS A 47 2.12 7.41 1.62
CA CYS A 47 1.13 8.47 1.79
C CYS A 47 1.80 9.80 2.17
N ARG A 48 2.76 9.77 3.11
CA ARG A 48 3.56 10.93 3.51
C ARG A 48 4.41 11.48 2.36
N ALA A 49 4.98 10.62 1.53
CA ALA A 49 5.74 11.04 0.34
C ALA A 49 4.89 11.86 -0.64
N HIS A 50 3.57 11.65 -0.67
CA HIS A 50 2.60 12.45 -1.43
C HIS A 50 2.00 13.62 -0.65
N GLY A 51 2.56 13.99 0.50
CA GLY A 51 2.06 15.08 1.34
C GLY A 51 0.78 14.74 2.11
N GLY A 52 0.48 13.45 2.29
CA GLY A 52 -0.64 13.00 3.10
C GLY A 52 -0.35 12.83 4.58
N GLU A 53 -1.41 12.77 5.38
CA GLU A 53 -1.36 12.63 6.84
C GLU A 53 -2.02 11.30 7.27
N PRO A 54 -1.32 10.17 7.16
CA PRO A 54 -1.88 8.85 7.48
C PRO A 54 -2.17 8.66 8.97
N GLY A 55 -1.65 9.53 9.85
CA GLY A 55 -1.88 9.46 11.29
C GLY A 55 -3.34 9.65 11.70
N GLU A 56 -4.16 10.23 10.83
CA GLU A 56 -5.61 10.38 11.04
C GLU A 56 -6.41 9.16 10.54
N MET A 57 -5.76 8.19 9.90
CA MET A 57 -6.42 7.02 9.30
C MET A 57 -6.17 5.75 10.10
N GLU A 58 -7.18 4.88 10.20
CA GLU A 58 -7.07 3.58 10.88
C GLU A 58 -5.96 2.69 10.27
N ASN A 59 -5.29 1.87 11.09
CA ASN A 59 -4.07 1.11 10.71
C ASN A 59 -4.17 -0.39 11.04
N TYR A 60 -5.37 -0.95 11.09
CA TYR A 60 -5.57 -2.29 11.66
C TYR A 60 -6.26 -3.28 10.72
N THR A 61 -6.77 -2.81 9.58
CA THR A 61 -7.62 -3.61 8.68
C THR A 61 -7.28 -3.37 7.21
N LEU A 62 -7.56 -4.35 6.36
CA LEU A 62 -7.33 -4.22 4.91
C LEU A 62 -8.18 -3.08 4.35
N GLU A 63 -9.40 -2.93 4.88
CA GLU A 63 -10.31 -1.84 4.54
C GLU A 63 -9.66 -0.47 4.74
N SER A 64 -8.91 -0.32 5.83
CA SER A 64 -8.23 0.93 6.19
C SER A 64 -6.98 1.24 5.33
N LEU A 65 -6.49 0.30 4.51
CA LEU A 65 -5.45 0.58 3.50
C LEU A 65 -6.01 1.36 2.30
N HIS A 66 -7.27 1.10 1.93
CA HIS A 66 -7.86 1.70 0.74
C HIS A 66 -7.91 3.23 0.70
N PRO A 67 -8.32 3.96 1.76
CA PRO A 67 -8.28 5.43 1.73
C PRO A 67 -6.86 5.97 1.54
N LYS A 68 -5.85 5.31 2.12
CA LYS A 68 -4.43 5.70 1.96
C LYS A 68 -3.95 5.49 0.54
N LEU A 69 -4.20 4.31 -0.03
CA LEU A 69 -3.84 4.01 -1.41
C LEU A 69 -4.58 4.93 -2.39
N ASN A 70 -5.83 5.30 -2.12
CA ASN A 70 -6.55 6.29 -2.92
C ASN A 70 -5.89 7.68 -2.85
N GLN A 71 -5.31 8.07 -1.72
CA GLN A 71 -4.57 9.32 -1.61
C GLN A 71 -3.29 9.30 -2.45
N VAL A 72 -2.53 8.20 -2.42
CA VAL A 72 -1.34 7.99 -3.26
C VAL A 72 -1.72 8.01 -4.74
N LEU A 73 -2.80 7.33 -5.14
CA LEU A 73 -3.32 7.34 -6.51
C LEU A 73 -3.72 8.76 -6.96
N ARG A 74 -4.38 9.53 -6.11
CA ARG A 74 -4.70 10.95 -6.39
C ARG A 74 -3.45 11.80 -6.54
N GLY A 75 -2.38 11.52 -5.79
CA GLY A 75 -1.07 12.15 -5.98
C GLY A 75 -0.49 11.93 -7.39
N HIS A 76 -0.85 10.82 -8.04
CA HIS A 76 -0.52 10.50 -9.43
C HIS A 76 -1.57 10.99 -10.45
N GLY A 77 -2.57 11.75 -10.02
CA GLY A 77 -3.68 12.18 -10.88
C GLY A 77 -4.65 11.06 -11.27
N ILE A 78 -4.61 9.91 -10.58
CA ILE A 78 -5.49 8.77 -10.83
C ILE A 78 -6.68 8.84 -9.87
N GLN A 79 -7.88 9.03 -10.43
CA GLN A 79 -9.13 8.90 -9.68
C GLN A 79 -9.68 7.49 -9.87
N TYR A 80 -9.62 6.68 -8.81
CA TYR A 80 -10.09 5.30 -8.82
C TYR A 80 -11.41 5.17 -8.06
N ASP A 81 -12.44 4.63 -8.70
CA ASP A 81 -13.72 4.29 -8.07
C ASP A 81 -13.66 2.86 -7.52
N ASP A 82 -13.53 2.76 -6.20
CA ASP A 82 -13.45 1.48 -5.48
C ASP A 82 -14.79 1.00 -4.91
N SER A 83 -15.91 1.59 -5.34
CA SER A 83 -17.25 1.24 -4.83
C SER A 83 -17.68 -0.20 -5.11
N HIS A 84 -17.07 -0.82 -6.11
CA HIS A 84 -17.35 -2.20 -6.55
C HIS A 84 -16.44 -3.25 -5.89
N LEU A 85 -15.40 -2.83 -5.15
CA LEU A 85 -14.45 -3.75 -4.55
C LEU A 85 -14.93 -4.26 -3.18
N ASP A 86 -14.64 -5.52 -2.89
CA ASP A 86 -14.63 -6.02 -1.51
C ASP A 86 -13.40 -5.50 -0.79
N LYS A 87 -13.59 -4.47 0.03
CA LYS A 87 -12.53 -3.77 0.74
C LYS A 87 -11.86 -4.60 1.85
N SER A 88 -12.47 -5.73 2.22
CA SER A 88 -11.89 -6.68 3.16
C SER A 88 -10.94 -7.67 2.48
N SER A 89 -10.88 -7.69 1.14
CA SER A 89 -10.03 -8.59 0.36
C SER A 89 -8.66 -8.00 0.08
N ILE A 90 -7.65 -8.85 0.20
CA ILE A 90 -6.27 -8.51 -0.18
C ILE A 90 -6.11 -8.31 -1.70
N GLU A 91 -6.96 -8.92 -2.52
CA GLU A 91 -6.98 -8.73 -3.98
C GLU A 91 -7.37 -7.29 -4.37
N ALA A 92 -8.25 -6.67 -3.59
CA ALA A 92 -8.61 -5.27 -3.77
C ALA A 92 -7.43 -4.33 -3.47
N VAL A 93 -6.57 -4.72 -2.52
CA VAL A 93 -5.30 -4.01 -2.24
C VAL A 93 -4.34 -4.22 -3.41
N ASP A 94 -4.18 -5.45 -3.90
CA ASP A 94 -3.33 -5.78 -5.06
C ASP A 94 -3.68 -4.92 -6.28
N THR A 95 -4.97 -4.82 -6.61
CA THR A 95 -5.47 -4.04 -7.75
C THR A 95 -5.00 -2.58 -7.70
N LYS A 96 -5.01 -1.95 -6.51
CA LYS A 96 -4.55 -0.57 -6.35
C LYS A 96 -3.03 -0.46 -6.40
N LEU A 97 -2.32 -1.45 -5.87
CA LEU A 97 -0.86 -1.48 -5.97
C LEU A 97 -0.41 -1.65 -7.42
N GLU A 98 -1.09 -2.48 -8.24
CA GLU A 98 -0.79 -2.58 -9.67
C GLU A 98 -0.98 -1.24 -10.40
N LEU A 99 -2.07 -0.52 -10.11
CA LEU A 99 -2.30 0.81 -10.70
C LEU A 99 -1.19 1.81 -10.33
N LEU A 100 -0.65 1.72 -9.11
CA LEU A 100 0.49 2.54 -8.70
C LEU A 100 1.77 2.12 -9.43
N MET A 101 2.07 0.82 -9.50
CA MET A 101 3.23 0.31 -10.24
C MET A 101 3.19 0.78 -11.71
N ASP A 102 2.03 0.70 -12.36
CA ASP A 102 1.83 1.17 -13.74
C ASP A 102 2.01 2.70 -13.90
N ALA A 103 1.77 3.48 -12.85
CA ALA A 103 2.01 4.91 -12.85
C ALA A 103 3.52 5.26 -12.86
N HIS A 104 4.35 4.40 -12.25
CA HIS A 104 5.81 4.58 -12.12
C HIS A 104 6.62 3.95 -13.25
N HIS A 105 6.08 2.98 -13.99
CA HIS A 105 6.77 2.35 -15.12
C HIS A 105 6.72 3.17 -16.43
N LYS A 106 6.49 4.50 -16.37
CA LYS A 106 6.35 5.38 -17.56
C LYS A 106 7.58 6.20 -17.88
#